data_AF-A0A1F2YNF5-F1
#
_entry.id   AF-A0A1F2YNF5-F1
#
_cell.length_a   1.000
_cell.length_b   1.000
_cell.length_c   1.000
_cell.angle_alpha   90.00
_cell.angle_beta   90.00
_cell.angle_gamma   90.00
#
_symmetry.space_group_name_H-M   'P 1'
#
loop_
_entity.id
_entity.type
_entity.pdbx_description
1 polymer ?
#
loop_
_entity_poly.entity_id
_entity_poly.type
_entity_poly.pdbx_seq_one_letter_code
_entity_poly.pdbx_strand_id
1 'polypeptide(L)'
;MQVSPKLSAPVYDGFSDYRNKNPFPEQTNTIIQPSLLPVPYIGNLANAKIFILMGNPGFSAHDMLEREPAPLFEAFRQDVIKNLHQEFTPKDDFPFFYLNPTHSWHNGFIYWESRFREIAKQLQKDGGLTSCRDALSFMAKHIAVLQLVPYHSAKFPNRAAKLPSAQAMQKWADMRLSEDTTPAIIVRHESKWAISRQKKRYHIQKS
;
A
#
# COMPACT_ATOMS: atom_id res chain seq x y z
N MET A 1 6.08 -32.24 -18.32
CA MET A 1 4.87 -31.42 -18.54
C MET A 1 4.69 -30.49 -17.34
N GLN A 2 5.02 -29.21 -17.48
CA GLN A 2 4.66 -28.21 -16.46
C GLN A 2 3.19 -27.84 -16.68
N VAL A 3 2.33 -28.25 -15.75
CA VAL A 3 0.96 -27.77 -15.70
C VAL A 3 1.04 -26.32 -15.21
N SER A 4 0.96 -25.35 -16.12
CA SER A 4 0.74 -23.96 -15.76
C SER A 4 -0.47 -23.92 -14.83
N PRO A 5 -0.35 -23.42 -13.59
CA PRO A 5 -1.51 -23.31 -12.73
C PRO A 5 -2.46 -22.34 -13.42
N LYS A 6 -3.69 -22.78 -13.73
CA LYS A 6 -4.77 -21.86 -14.09
C LYS A 6 -5.01 -20.97 -12.87
N LEU A 7 -4.29 -19.86 -12.80
CA LEU A 7 -4.67 -18.68 -12.03
C LEU A 7 -5.84 -18.02 -12.76
N SER A 8 -6.97 -18.72 -12.89
CA SER A 8 -8.22 -18.09 -13.31
C SER A 8 -8.78 -17.37 -12.10
N ALA A 9 -8.11 -16.28 -11.70
CA ALA A 9 -8.73 -15.31 -10.82
C ALA A 9 -9.98 -14.79 -11.52
N PRO A 10 -11.13 -14.71 -10.84
CA PRO A 10 -12.28 -14.04 -11.41
C PRO A 10 -11.87 -12.59 -11.70
N VAL A 11 -12.01 -12.21 -12.97
CA VAL A 11 -11.90 -10.81 -13.39
C VAL A 11 -13.31 -10.26 -13.29
N TYR A 12 -13.45 -9.19 -12.51
CA TYR A 12 -14.69 -8.46 -12.41
C TYR A 12 -14.64 -7.27 -13.37
N ASP A 13 -15.78 -6.84 -13.89
CA ASP A 13 -15.89 -5.65 -14.77
C ASP A 13 -16.26 -4.37 -14.03
N GLY A 14 -16.76 -4.49 -12.79
CA GLY A 14 -17.08 -3.37 -11.90
C GLY A 14 -17.71 -3.88 -10.60
N PHE A 15 -18.22 -2.97 -9.76
CA PHE A 15 -18.86 -3.34 -8.50
C PHE A 15 -20.15 -4.15 -8.75
N SER A 16 -20.92 -3.78 -9.78
CA SER A 16 -22.14 -4.51 -10.14
C SER A 16 -21.87 -5.96 -10.53
N ASP A 17 -20.84 -6.19 -11.35
CA ASP A 17 -20.43 -7.54 -11.77
C ASP A 17 -19.87 -8.35 -10.59
N TYR A 18 -19.03 -7.71 -9.76
CA TYR A 18 -18.53 -8.30 -8.53
C TYR A 18 -19.65 -8.75 -7.59
N ARG A 19 -20.63 -7.88 -7.31
CA ARG A 19 -21.78 -8.18 -6.46
C ARG A 19 -22.59 -9.36 -6.99
N ASN A 20 -22.78 -9.43 -8.31
CA ASN A 20 -23.59 -10.47 -8.94
C ASN A 20 -22.86 -11.83 -8.95
N LYS A 21 -21.53 -11.85 -9.17
CA LYS A 21 -20.72 -13.07 -9.22
C LYS A 21 -20.29 -13.57 -7.84
N ASN A 22 -20.19 -12.69 -6.84
CA ASN A 22 -19.69 -13.01 -5.52
C ASN A 22 -20.30 -12.09 -4.44
N PRO A 23 -21.58 -12.31 -4.08
CA PRO A 23 -22.30 -11.42 -3.15
C PRO A 23 -21.70 -11.40 -1.74
N PHE A 24 -20.97 -12.45 -1.36
CA PHE A 24 -20.31 -12.59 -0.06
C PHE A 24 -18.91 -13.18 -0.23
N PRO A 25 -17.90 -12.36 -0.62
CA PRO A 25 -16.54 -12.84 -0.77
C PRO A 25 -16.04 -13.46 0.54
N GLU A 26 -15.58 -14.70 0.50
CA GLU A 26 -14.84 -15.22 1.64
C GLU A 26 -13.55 -14.39 1.83
N GLN A 27 -13.40 -13.79 3.01
CA GLN A 27 -12.19 -13.09 3.44
C GLN A 27 -10.97 -14.03 3.59
N THR A 28 -11.13 -15.30 3.21
CA THR A 28 -10.11 -16.35 3.28
C THR A 28 -9.27 -16.46 2.02
N ASN A 29 -9.64 -15.76 0.94
CA ASN A 29 -9.10 -16.05 -0.37
C ASN A 29 -7.73 -15.36 -0.64
N THR A 30 -6.79 -16.14 -1.17
CA THR A 30 -5.46 -15.68 -1.63
C THR A 30 -5.44 -15.35 -3.13
N ILE A 31 -6.60 -15.34 -3.80
CA ILE A 31 -6.69 -14.98 -5.22
C ILE A 31 -6.46 -13.48 -5.38
N ILE A 32 -5.50 -13.15 -6.24
CA ILE A 32 -5.20 -11.77 -6.64
C ILE A 32 -6.34 -11.19 -7.48
N GLN A 33 -6.57 -9.88 -7.37
CA GLN A 33 -7.57 -9.13 -8.12
C GLN A 33 -6.90 -8.32 -9.23
N PRO A 34 -6.72 -8.88 -10.44
CA PRO A 34 -6.02 -8.20 -11.54
C PRO A 34 -6.83 -7.06 -12.16
N SER A 35 -8.13 -6.96 -11.84
CA SER A 35 -9.00 -5.88 -12.29
C SER A 35 -8.79 -4.57 -11.52
N LEU A 36 -8.08 -4.60 -10.40
CA LEU A 36 -7.67 -3.42 -9.64
C LEU A 36 -6.26 -2.99 -10.04
N LEU A 37 -5.99 -1.69 -9.95
CA LEU A 37 -4.64 -1.17 -10.16
C LEU A 37 -3.67 -1.80 -9.14
N PRO A 38 -2.45 -2.19 -9.56
CA PRO A 38 -1.44 -2.63 -8.63
C PRO A 38 -1.00 -1.48 -7.74
N VAL A 39 -0.64 -1.77 -6.48
CA VAL A 39 -0.11 -0.80 -5.52
C VAL A 39 1.19 -1.37 -4.94
N PRO A 40 2.31 -1.33 -5.69
CA PRO A 40 3.62 -1.82 -5.24
C PRO A 40 4.20 -0.98 -4.11
N TYR A 41 3.88 0.31 -4.10
CA TYR A 41 4.32 1.25 -3.10
C TYR A 41 3.28 2.35 -2.93
N ILE A 42 3.37 3.07 -1.82
CA ILE A 42 2.53 4.23 -1.54
C ILE A 42 3.44 5.32 -0.95
N GLY A 43 3.42 6.52 -1.52
CA GLY A 43 4.28 7.63 -1.09
C GLY A 43 5.39 7.95 -2.09
N ASN A 44 6.14 9.02 -1.79
CA ASN A 44 7.25 9.48 -2.61
C ASN A 44 8.54 8.74 -2.21
N LEU A 45 8.95 7.75 -3.01
CA LEU A 45 10.11 6.90 -2.73
C LEU A 45 11.43 7.69 -2.70
N ALA A 46 11.54 8.77 -3.46
CA ALA A 46 12.76 9.58 -3.53
C ALA A 46 12.94 10.42 -2.26
N ASN A 47 11.85 10.92 -1.69
CA ASN A 47 11.89 11.85 -0.56
C ASN A 47 11.54 11.23 0.80
N ALA A 48 10.94 10.03 0.81
CA ALA A 48 10.59 9.33 2.04
C ALA A 48 11.79 9.13 2.96
N LYS A 49 11.57 9.42 4.24
CA LYS A 49 12.54 9.25 5.35
C LYS A 49 12.22 8.04 6.22
N ILE A 50 11.07 7.42 6.01
CA ILE A 50 10.67 6.21 6.70
C ILE A 50 10.04 5.28 5.67
N PHE A 51 10.54 4.05 5.60
CA PHE A 51 9.94 3.00 4.78
C PHE A 51 9.20 1.99 5.64
N ILE A 52 7.99 1.64 5.25
CA ILE A 52 7.16 0.62 5.91
C ILE A 52 7.02 -0.57 4.98
N LEU A 53 7.48 -1.74 5.42
CA LEU A 53 7.42 -2.96 4.62
C LEU A 53 6.18 -3.79 4.96
N MET A 54 5.40 -4.12 3.94
CA MET A 54 4.12 -4.85 4.03
C MET A 54 4.05 -6.07 3.09
N GLY A 55 3.01 -6.88 3.27
CA GLY A 55 2.78 -8.07 2.45
C GLY A 55 2.17 -7.71 1.09
N ASN A 56 0.89 -7.37 1.07
CA ASN A 56 0.15 -6.99 -0.12
C ASN A 56 -0.97 -6.01 0.24
N PRO A 57 -1.50 -5.24 -0.74
CA PRO A 57 -2.74 -4.50 -0.56
C PRO A 57 -3.90 -5.44 -0.17
N GLY A 58 -4.61 -5.11 0.91
CA GLY A 58 -5.80 -5.88 1.33
C GLY A 58 -6.94 -5.71 0.33
N PHE A 59 -7.85 -6.68 0.24
CA PHE A 59 -9.01 -6.62 -0.65
C PHE A 59 -10.32 -6.76 0.12
N SER A 60 -11.29 -5.96 -0.29
CA SER A 60 -12.65 -5.85 0.21
C SER A 60 -13.60 -5.50 -0.94
N ALA A 61 -14.90 -5.70 -0.73
CA ALA A 61 -15.92 -5.31 -1.71
C ALA A 61 -15.88 -3.81 -2.04
N HIS A 62 -15.44 -2.98 -1.10
CA HIS A 62 -15.34 -1.53 -1.27
C HIS A 62 -14.30 -1.14 -2.31
N ASP A 63 -13.20 -1.90 -2.45
CA ASP A 63 -12.14 -1.58 -3.42
C ASP A 63 -12.66 -1.72 -4.87
N MET A 64 -13.75 -2.45 -5.09
CA MET A 64 -14.41 -2.50 -6.40
C MET A 64 -15.16 -1.20 -6.75
N LEU A 65 -15.53 -0.38 -5.76
CA LEU A 65 -16.13 0.95 -6.01
C LEU A 65 -15.13 1.89 -6.69
N GLU A 66 -13.83 1.68 -6.47
CA GLU A 66 -12.76 2.41 -7.17
C GLU A 66 -12.81 2.25 -8.69
N ARG A 67 -13.67 1.40 -9.25
CA ARG A 67 -13.84 1.21 -10.70
C ARG A 67 -15.09 1.85 -11.26
N GLU A 68 -15.99 2.32 -10.40
CA GLU A 68 -17.23 2.95 -10.84
C GLU A 68 -16.94 4.33 -11.47
N PRO A 69 -17.71 4.74 -12.49
CA PRO A 69 -17.49 6.00 -13.21
C PRO A 69 -18.08 7.19 -12.44
N ALA A 70 -17.62 7.43 -11.20
CA ALA A 70 -17.97 8.61 -10.42
C ALA A 70 -16.74 9.52 -10.23
N PRO A 71 -16.90 10.86 -10.21
CA PRO A 71 -15.78 11.80 -10.07
C PRO A 71 -14.89 11.53 -8.85
N LEU A 72 -15.49 11.12 -7.72
CA LEU A 72 -14.77 10.78 -6.49
C LEU A 72 -13.80 9.61 -6.69
N PHE A 73 -14.25 8.56 -7.39
CA PHE A 73 -13.46 7.36 -7.65
C PHE A 73 -12.40 7.62 -8.73
N GLU A 74 -12.72 8.46 -9.71
CA GLU A 74 -11.74 8.88 -10.71
C GLU A 74 -10.58 9.65 -10.09
N ALA A 75 -10.86 10.62 -9.21
CA ALA A 75 -9.82 11.36 -8.50
C ALA A 75 -8.89 10.41 -7.71
N PHE A 76 -9.45 9.41 -7.04
CA PHE A 76 -8.66 8.40 -6.34
C PHE A 76 -7.80 7.55 -7.30
N ARG A 77 -8.37 7.07 -8.42
CA ARG A 77 -7.61 6.32 -9.44
C ARG A 77 -6.44 7.14 -9.99
N GLN A 78 -6.64 8.43 -10.23
CA GLN A 78 -5.57 9.31 -10.70
C GLN A 78 -4.44 9.45 -9.68
N ASP A 79 -4.76 9.52 -8.38
CA ASP A 79 -3.73 9.53 -7.33
C ASP A 79 -2.98 8.18 -7.24
N VAL A 80 -3.66 7.05 -7.46
CA VAL A 80 -3.00 5.73 -7.55
C VAL A 80 -2.04 5.67 -8.75
N ILE A 81 -2.47 6.16 -9.92
CA ILE A 81 -1.65 6.21 -11.15
C ILE A 81 -0.44 7.14 -10.97
N LYS A 82 -0.67 8.36 -10.45
CA LYS A 82 0.39 9.31 -10.12
C LYS A 82 1.43 8.70 -9.18
N ASN A 83 0.95 8.01 -8.13
CA ASN A 83 1.80 7.30 -7.21
C ASN A 83 2.58 6.17 -7.91
N LEU A 84 1.94 5.36 -8.76
CA LEU A 84 2.60 4.31 -9.54
C LEU A 84 3.75 4.86 -10.39
N HIS A 85 3.54 5.99 -11.04
CA HIS A 85 4.57 6.63 -11.87
C HIS A 85 5.58 7.45 -11.05
N GLN A 86 5.37 7.59 -9.74
CA GLN A 86 6.18 8.43 -8.84
C GLN A 86 6.26 9.89 -9.30
N GLU A 87 5.17 10.40 -9.88
CA GLU A 87 5.06 11.75 -10.43
C GLU A 87 4.72 12.78 -9.33
N PHE A 88 5.66 13.02 -8.41
CA PHE A 88 5.48 13.96 -7.31
C PHE A 88 6.25 15.26 -7.51
N THR A 89 5.66 16.36 -7.08
CA THR A 89 6.24 17.71 -7.03
C THR A 89 6.41 18.17 -5.59
N PRO A 90 7.27 19.17 -5.33
CA PRO A 90 7.38 19.76 -3.98
C PRO A 90 6.09 20.38 -3.44
N LYS A 91 5.09 20.62 -4.29
CA LYS A 91 3.78 21.18 -3.91
C LYS A 91 2.77 20.11 -3.47
N ASP A 92 3.11 18.82 -3.64
CA ASP A 92 2.19 17.75 -3.27
C ASP A 92 2.12 17.58 -1.74
N ASP A 93 0.94 17.81 -1.19
CA ASP A 93 0.72 17.69 0.25
C ASP A 93 0.64 16.23 0.72
N PHE A 94 0.12 15.34 -0.11
CA PHE A 94 -0.16 13.95 0.26
C PHE A 94 0.39 12.96 -0.77
N PRO A 95 1.72 12.86 -0.95
CA PRO A 95 2.28 11.84 -1.83
C PRO A 95 1.94 10.42 -1.33
N PHE A 96 1.82 10.23 -0.02
CA PHE A 96 1.09 9.10 0.56
C PHE A 96 -0.42 9.36 0.49
N PHE A 97 -1.04 9.05 -0.65
CA PHE A 97 -2.42 9.44 -0.95
C PHE A 97 -3.46 8.85 0.02
N TYR A 98 -3.23 7.71 0.66
CA TYR A 98 -4.15 7.22 1.72
C TYR A 98 -4.18 8.10 2.98
N LEU A 99 -3.31 9.11 3.11
CA LEU A 99 -3.42 10.13 4.16
C LEU A 99 -4.12 11.41 3.70
N ASN A 100 -4.50 11.49 2.43
CA ASN A 100 -5.23 12.63 1.88
C ASN A 100 -6.69 12.60 2.39
N PRO A 101 -7.17 13.63 3.11
CA PRO A 101 -8.54 13.66 3.62
C PRO A 101 -9.65 13.57 2.54
N THR A 102 -9.33 13.90 1.27
CA THR A 102 -10.28 13.70 0.15
C THR A 102 -10.64 12.24 -0.07
N HIS A 103 -9.81 11.31 0.42
CA HIS A 103 -9.99 9.87 0.33
C HIS A 103 -10.48 9.26 1.65
N SER A 104 -11.04 10.07 2.56
CA SER A 104 -11.55 9.59 3.86
C SER A 104 -12.69 8.57 3.80
N TRP A 105 -13.35 8.48 2.65
CA TRP A 105 -14.34 7.45 2.34
C TRP A 105 -13.69 6.08 2.05
N HIS A 106 -12.39 6.02 1.77
CA HIS A 106 -11.69 4.82 1.31
C HIS A 106 -11.14 3.95 2.46
N ASN A 107 -11.25 2.63 2.35
CA ASN A 107 -10.75 1.68 3.36
C ASN A 107 -9.25 1.83 3.64
N GLY A 108 -8.46 2.13 2.62
CA GLY A 108 -7.04 2.43 2.76
C GLY A 108 -6.78 3.67 3.63
N PHE A 109 -7.59 4.72 3.54
CA PHE A 109 -7.47 5.88 4.43
C PHE A 109 -7.81 5.50 5.87
N ILE A 110 -8.95 4.83 6.07
CA ILE A 110 -9.40 4.39 7.40
C ILE A 110 -8.31 3.54 8.08
N TYR A 111 -7.72 2.60 7.33
CA TYR A 111 -6.64 1.75 7.82
C TYR A 111 -5.40 2.57 8.22
N TRP A 112 -4.88 3.42 7.34
CA TRP A 112 -3.62 4.13 7.59
C TRP A 112 -3.77 5.26 8.59
N GLU A 113 -4.84 6.06 8.50
CA GLU A 113 -5.11 7.11 9.46
C GLU A 113 -5.20 6.55 10.87
N SER A 114 -5.90 5.42 11.08
CA SER A 114 -6.02 4.82 12.42
C SER A 114 -4.67 4.42 13.03
N ARG A 115 -3.71 3.99 12.20
CA ARG A 115 -2.36 3.60 12.63
C ARG A 115 -1.46 4.79 12.91
N PHE A 116 -1.68 5.89 12.21
CA PHE A 116 -0.89 7.10 12.38
C PHE A 116 -1.53 8.13 13.29
N ARG A 117 -2.77 7.94 13.74
CA ARG A 117 -3.54 8.91 14.52
C ARG A 117 -2.81 9.42 15.76
N GLU A 118 -2.26 8.52 16.56
CA GLU A 118 -1.55 8.94 17.79
C GLU A 118 -0.21 9.62 17.47
N ILE A 119 0.47 9.19 16.39
CA ILE A 119 1.68 9.88 15.91
C ILE A 119 1.33 11.27 15.39
N ALA A 120 0.23 11.41 14.65
CA ALA A 120 -0.27 12.70 14.15
C ALA A 120 -0.55 13.65 15.32
N LYS A 121 -1.28 13.19 16.35
CA LYS A 121 -1.55 13.99 17.55
C LYS A 121 -0.27 14.43 18.25
N GLN A 122 0.73 13.54 18.36
CA GLN A 122 2.01 13.88 18.96
C GLN A 122 2.77 14.91 18.12
N LEU A 123 2.79 14.74 16.79
CA LEU A 123 3.39 15.71 15.87
C LEU A 123 2.71 17.09 15.92
N GLN A 124 1.39 17.14 16.14
CA GLN A 124 0.69 18.40 16.37
C GLN A 124 1.18 19.07 17.65
N LYS A 125 1.24 18.31 18.75
CA LYS A 125 1.63 18.82 20.06
C LYS A 125 3.08 19.30 20.10
N ASP A 126 4.00 18.47 19.61
CA ASP A 126 5.44 18.69 19.77
C ASP A 126 6.05 19.44 18.57
N GLY A 127 5.52 19.21 17.37
CA GLY A 127 6.02 19.78 16.12
C GLY A 127 5.43 21.15 15.77
N GLY A 128 4.51 21.68 16.59
CA GLY A 128 3.88 22.98 16.35
C GLY A 128 2.94 23.00 15.14
N LEU A 129 2.40 21.84 14.73
CA LEU A 129 1.46 21.76 13.61
C LEU A 129 0.05 22.18 14.05
N THR A 130 -0.58 23.05 13.27
CA THR A 130 -1.83 23.73 13.66
C THR A 130 -3.09 22.88 13.46
N SER A 131 -3.05 21.84 12.63
CA SER A 131 -4.22 21.01 12.33
C SER A 131 -3.88 19.53 12.11
N CYS A 132 -4.90 18.66 12.18
CA CYS A 132 -4.71 17.23 11.96
C CYS A 132 -4.30 16.98 10.51
N ARG A 133 -4.87 17.76 9.58
CA ARG A 133 -4.49 17.77 8.16
C ARG A 133 -2.99 18.04 7.98
N ASP A 134 -2.44 19.01 8.72
CA ASP A 134 -1.02 19.36 8.58
C ASP A 134 -0.11 18.25 9.12
N ALA A 135 -0.50 17.60 10.21
CA ALA A 135 0.20 16.41 10.70
C ALA A 135 0.13 15.23 9.72
N LEU A 136 -1.03 14.97 9.12
CA LEU A 136 -1.18 13.96 8.07
C LEU A 136 -0.34 14.30 6.83
N SER A 137 -0.33 15.57 6.38
CA SER A 137 0.48 16.05 5.25
C SER A 137 1.98 15.91 5.53
N PHE A 138 2.41 16.30 6.74
CA PHE A 138 3.78 16.10 7.18
C PHE A 138 4.18 14.63 7.11
N MET A 139 3.38 13.73 7.69
CA MET A 139 3.66 12.28 7.62
C MET A 139 3.65 11.77 6.17
N ALA A 140 2.69 12.19 5.36
CA ALA A 140 2.57 11.77 3.98
C ALA A 140 3.81 12.10 3.14
N LYS A 141 4.47 13.23 3.41
CA LYS A 141 5.72 13.66 2.75
C LYS A 141 6.95 12.85 3.16
N HIS A 142 6.92 12.21 4.33
CA HIS A 142 8.10 11.56 4.93
C HIS A 142 7.99 10.03 5.03
N ILE A 143 6.81 9.46 4.80
CA ILE A 143 6.59 8.01 4.89
C ILE A 143 6.30 7.45 3.50
N ALA A 144 6.92 6.30 3.19
CA ALA A 144 6.51 5.45 2.09
C ALA A 144 6.25 4.02 2.59
N VAL A 145 5.31 3.35 1.93
CA VAL A 145 5.00 1.93 2.15
C VAL A 145 5.45 1.15 0.93
N LEU A 146 6.08 -0.02 1.14
CA LEU A 146 6.38 -0.99 0.10
C LEU A 146 5.55 -2.25 0.31
N GLN A 147 4.96 -2.76 -0.76
CA GLN A 147 4.20 -4.01 -0.78
C GLN A 147 5.01 -5.08 -1.50
N LEU A 148 5.31 -6.19 -0.80
CA LEU A 148 6.05 -7.30 -1.39
C LEU A 148 5.32 -7.87 -2.61
N VAL A 149 4.00 -7.99 -2.55
CA VAL A 149 3.16 -8.34 -3.69
C VAL A 149 2.24 -7.16 -3.99
N PRO A 150 2.30 -6.56 -5.19
CA PRO A 150 1.60 -5.31 -5.49
C PRO A 150 0.09 -5.50 -5.78
N TYR A 151 -0.44 -6.71 -5.68
CA TYR A 151 -1.81 -7.03 -6.10
C TYR A 151 -2.74 -7.21 -4.90
N HIS A 152 -3.95 -6.69 -5.05
CA HIS A 152 -5.02 -6.80 -4.05
C HIS A 152 -5.43 -8.26 -3.84
N SER A 153 -5.53 -8.67 -2.58
CA SER A 153 -6.13 -9.96 -2.18
C SER A 153 -6.52 -9.94 -0.71
N ALA A 154 -7.52 -10.74 -0.32
CA ALA A 154 -8.03 -10.74 1.06
C ALA A 154 -6.99 -11.31 2.04
N LYS A 155 -6.20 -12.30 1.60
CA LYS A 155 -5.06 -12.86 2.34
C LYS A 155 -3.80 -12.88 1.50
N PHE A 156 -2.65 -12.84 2.19
CA PHE A 156 -1.34 -12.81 1.54
C PHE A 156 -1.16 -13.96 0.52
N PRO A 157 -0.92 -13.63 -0.76
CA PRO A 157 -0.86 -14.62 -1.83
C PRO A 157 0.55 -15.23 -1.89
N ASN A 158 0.82 -16.24 -1.04
CA ASN A 158 2.15 -16.86 -0.90
C ASN A 158 2.82 -17.26 -2.23
N ARG A 159 2.04 -17.69 -3.23
CA ARG A 159 2.58 -18.05 -4.56
C ARG A 159 3.01 -16.81 -5.36
N ALA A 160 2.31 -15.68 -5.21
CA ALA A 160 2.62 -14.44 -5.90
C ALA A 160 3.91 -13.78 -5.37
N ALA A 161 4.36 -14.13 -4.17
CA ALA A 161 5.68 -13.73 -3.66
C ALA A 161 6.87 -14.27 -4.48
N LYS A 162 6.63 -15.18 -5.43
CA LYS A 162 7.62 -15.69 -6.38
C LYS A 162 7.59 -14.97 -7.74
N LEU A 163 6.66 -14.02 -7.94
CA LEU A 163 6.56 -13.29 -9.21
C LEU A 163 7.77 -12.38 -9.40
N PRO A 164 8.16 -12.08 -10.66
CA PRO A 164 9.25 -11.14 -10.95
C PRO A 164 9.08 -9.78 -10.27
N SER A 165 7.85 -9.29 -10.15
CA SER A 165 7.55 -8.03 -9.45
C SER A 165 7.89 -8.08 -7.96
N ALA A 166 7.59 -9.20 -7.28
CA ALA A 166 7.95 -9.37 -5.87
C ALA A 166 9.46 -9.47 -5.67
N GLN A 167 10.17 -10.16 -6.58
CA GLN A 167 11.63 -10.26 -6.54
C GLN A 167 12.29 -8.90 -6.78
N ALA A 168 11.78 -8.11 -7.74
CA ALA A 168 12.23 -6.75 -7.98
C ALA A 168 12.04 -5.86 -6.75
N MET A 169 10.88 -5.96 -6.08
CA MET A 169 10.61 -5.24 -4.84
C MET A 169 11.55 -5.63 -3.70
N GLN A 170 11.80 -6.93 -3.50
CA GLN A 170 12.77 -7.41 -2.50
C GLN A 170 14.17 -6.87 -2.78
N LYS A 171 14.63 -6.94 -4.03
CA LYS A 171 15.96 -6.45 -4.42
C LYS A 171 16.07 -4.95 -4.22
N TRP A 172 15.05 -4.19 -4.61
CA TRP A 172 15.03 -2.74 -4.39
C TRP A 172 15.06 -2.40 -2.91
N ALA A 173 14.25 -3.08 -2.09
CA ALA A 173 14.25 -2.87 -0.65
C ALA A 173 15.61 -3.23 -0.03
N ASP A 174 16.22 -4.37 -0.35
CA ASP A 174 17.54 -4.74 0.19
C ASP A 174 18.63 -3.73 -0.21
N MET A 175 18.63 -3.28 -1.48
CA MET A 175 19.54 -2.24 -1.98
C MET A 175 19.34 -0.92 -1.22
N ARG A 176 18.14 -0.35 -1.29
CA ARG A 176 17.81 0.97 -0.70
C ARG A 176 18.09 1.00 0.80
N LEU A 177 17.71 -0.06 1.50
CA LEU A 177 17.84 -0.16 2.95
C LEU A 177 19.26 -0.51 3.41
N SER A 178 20.15 -0.87 2.49
CA SER A 178 21.56 -1.11 2.78
C SER A 178 22.48 0.09 2.51
N GLU A 179 22.08 0.97 1.59
CA GLU A 179 22.84 2.15 1.19
C GLU A 179 22.57 3.36 2.10
N ASP A 180 21.41 3.38 2.74
CA ASP A 180 20.91 4.56 3.44
C ASP A 180 20.75 4.30 4.94
N THR A 181 21.11 5.30 5.76
CA THR A 181 20.78 5.33 7.19
C THR A 181 19.28 5.49 7.47
N THR A 182 18.47 5.64 6.41
CA THR A 182 17.03 5.81 6.46
C THR A 182 16.35 4.67 7.25
N PRO A 183 15.61 4.99 8.32
CA PRO A 183 14.86 4.01 9.09
C PRO A 183 13.85 3.26 8.22
N ALA A 184 13.76 1.94 8.44
CA ALA A 184 12.61 1.15 7.97
C ALA A 184 11.90 0.47 9.13
N ILE A 185 10.61 0.23 8.95
CA ILE A 185 9.76 -0.46 9.89
C ILE A 185 9.18 -1.65 9.16
N ILE A 186 9.53 -2.85 9.63
CA ILE A 186 9.00 -4.08 9.06
C ILE A 186 7.78 -4.48 9.88
N VAL A 187 6.60 -4.24 9.30
CA VAL A 187 5.34 -4.39 10.04
C VAL A 187 4.74 -5.78 9.88
N ARG A 188 4.94 -6.46 8.74
CA ARG A 188 4.42 -7.81 8.50
C ARG A 188 5.34 -8.67 7.64
N HIS A 189 5.27 -9.97 7.86
CA HIS A 189 5.91 -11.00 7.02
C HIS A 189 7.42 -10.77 6.81
N GLU A 190 8.16 -10.40 7.85
CA GLU A 190 9.61 -10.18 7.80
C GLU A 190 10.36 -11.32 7.07
N SER A 191 10.02 -12.56 7.39
CA SER A 191 10.62 -13.75 6.78
C SER A 191 10.42 -13.84 5.27
N LYS A 192 9.44 -13.12 4.71
CA LYS A 192 9.16 -13.08 3.27
C LYS A 192 9.95 -11.99 2.54
N TRP A 193 10.46 -10.98 3.24
CA TRP A 193 11.23 -9.90 2.61
C TRP A 193 12.67 -10.29 2.30
N ALA A 194 13.18 -11.37 2.90
CA ALA A 194 14.52 -11.92 2.67
C ALA A 194 15.67 -10.88 2.83
N ILE A 195 15.44 -9.81 3.58
CA ILE A 195 16.43 -8.75 3.83
C ILE A 195 17.56 -9.29 4.69
N SER A 196 18.80 -9.00 4.30
CA SER A 196 20.00 -9.52 4.96
C SER A 196 20.05 -9.13 6.45
N ARG A 197 20.19 -10.12 7.34
CA ARG A 197 20.13 -9.90 8.81
C ARG A 197 21.26 -9.03 9.36
N GLN A 198 22.38 -8.93 8.64
CA GLN A 198 23.57 -8.18 9.05
C GLN A 198 23.39 -6.65 9.01
N LYS A 199 22.25 -6.15 8.50
CA LYS A 199 22.02 -4.71 8.26
C LYS A 199 20.82 -4.12 9.03
N LYS A 200 20.30 -4.82 10.04
CA LYS A 200 19.03 -4.46 10.70
C LYS A 200 19.15 -3.23 11.61
N ARG A 201 18.56 -2.11 11.20
CA ARG A 201 18.14 -1.00 12.08
C ARG A 201 16.63 -0.77 11.98
N TYR A 202 15.84 -1.82 12.18
CA TYR A 202 14.38 -1.77 12.02
C TYR A 202 13.67 -2.21 13.30
N HIS A 203 12.60 -1.52 13.66
CA HIS A 203 11.70 -1.93 14.72
C HIS A 203 10.69 -2.95 14.16
N ILE A 204 10.58 -4.12 14.81
CA ILE A 204 9.64 -5.17 14.43
C ILE A 204 8.43 -5.06 15.35
N GLN A 205 7.29 -4.68 14.79
CA GLN A 205 6.01 -4.77 15.50
C GLN A 205 5.43 -6.17 15.28
N LYS A 206 5.45 -7.03 16.31
CA LYS A 206 4.77 -8.33 16.24
C LYS A 206 3.26 -8.08 16.33
N SER A 207 2.52 -8.44 15.29
CA SER A 207 1.05 -8.51 15.28
C SER A 207 0.56 -9.81 15.90
#